data_AF-A0A6P6AM78-F1
#
_entry.id   AF-A0A6P6AM78-F1
#
_cell.length_a   1.000
_cell.length_b   1.000
_cell.length_c   1.000
_cell.angle_alpha   90.00
_cell.angle_beta   90.00
_cell.angle_gamma   90.00
#
_symmetry.space_group_name_H-M   'P 1'
#
loop_
_entity.id
_entity.type
_entity.pdbx_description
1 polymer ?
#
loop_
_entity_poly.entity_id
_entity_poly.type
_entity_poly.pdbx_seq_one_letter_code
_entity_poly.pdbx_strand_id
1 'polypeptide(L)'
;MEDKSCPFKSADIDEKDIRKENPEDLVMALAEAKAEAILHRGPVGDYIKEADPTLLITSDQVVIYEGVVREKPANEKEAREFIQGYSGGHAATVGSVLVTNLKTGFRKGAWDRVEIYFHEIPDEIIEKLIEEGTVLHVAGGLIIEHPLIKPYVKQVVSLIISVNHMVGTTDSVMGLPKALTQKLIKEAL
;
A
#
# COMPACT_ATOMS: atom_id res chain seq x y z
N MET A 1 1.68 20.54 -6.42
CA MET A 1 2.99 20.74 -7.06
C MET A 1 3.67 19.39 -7.04
N GLU A 2 3.62 18.65 -8.15
CA GLU A 2 4.44 17.45 -8.33
C GLU A 2 5.90 17.89 -8.42
N ASP A 3 6.73 17.38 -7.51
CA ASP A 3 8.17 17.56 -7.60
C ASP A 3 8.67 16.79 -8.83
N LYS A 4 9.25 17.50 -9.81
CA LYS A 4 9.75 16.94 -11.08
C LYS A 4 11.07 16.16 -10.91
N SER A 5 11.52 15.90 -9.68
CA SER A 5 12.81 15.25 -9.39
C SER A 5 12.78 13.72 -9.48
N CYS A 6 11.61 13.07 -9.44
CA CYS A 6 11.49 11.60 -9.46
C CYS A 6 10.46 11.11 -10.49
N PRO A 7 10.87 10.47 -11.61
CA PRO A 7 9.92 9.99 -12.60
C PRO A 7 9.16 8.75 -12.11
N PHE A 8 7.84 8.86 -11.98
CA PHE A 8 6.97 7.71 -11.73
C PHE A 8 6.85 6.84 -12.99
N LYS A 9 7.04 5.52 -12.84
CA LYS A 9 6.82 4.54 -13.91
C LYS A 9 5.79 3.51 -13.45
N SER A 10 4.79 3.25 -14.27
CA SER A 10 3.88 2.13 -14.04
C SER A 10 4.62 0.82 -14.30
N ALA A 11 4.52 -0.10 -13.35
CA ALA A 11 4.92 -1.48 -13.56
C ALA A 11 3.74 -2.20 -14.23
N ASP A 12 3.82 -2.41 -15.54
CA ASP A 12 2.82 -3.17 -16.29
C ASP A 12 3.07 -4.68 -16.01
N ILE A 13 2.52 -5.15 -14.88
CA ILE A 13 2.51 -6.55 -14.42
C ILE A 13 1.07 -7.01 -14.19
N ASP A 14 0.82 -8.31 -14.37
CA ASP A 14 -0.44 -8.91 -13.93
C ASP A 14 -0.37 -9.27 -12.44
N GLU A 15 -0.83 -8.36 -11.58
CA GLU A 15 -0.84 -8.55 -10.12
C GLU A 15 -1.70 -9.76 -9.70
N LYS A 16 -2.61 -10.25 -10.55
CA LYS A 16 -3.51 -11.36 -10.21
C LYS A 16 -2.86 -12.73 -10.30
N ASP A 17 -1.79 -12.85 -11.08
CA ASP A 17 -1.01 -14.08 -11.25
C ASP A 17 -0.06 -14.35 -10.07
N ILE A 18 0.19 -13.33 -9.24
CA ILE A 18 1.05 -13.43 -8.06
C ILE A 18 0.18 -13.60 -6.84
N ARG A 19 0.17 -14.81 -6.28
CA ARG A 19 -0.57 -15.16 -5.07
C ARG A 19 0.33 -15.81 -4.05
N LYS A 20 0.18 -15.40 -2.79
CA LYS A 20 0.82 -16.00 -1.61
C LYS A 20 -0.24 -16.18 -0.53
N GLU A 21 -0.07 -17.21 0.30
CA GLU A 21 -1.00 -17.50 1.39
C GLU A 21 -0.92 -16.42 2.48
N ASN A 22 0.30 -15.97 2.79
CA ASN A 22 0.50 -14.86 3.71
C ASN A 22 0.40 -13.51 2.97
N PRO A 23 -0.49 -12.59 3.40
CA PRO A 23 -0.55 -11.22 2.87
C PRO A 23 0.77 -10.47 2.90
N GLU A 24 1.61 -10.70 3.90
CA GLU A 24 2.92 -10.04 4.01
C GLU A 24 3.89 -10.51 2.92
N ASP A 25 3.88 -11.81 2.61
CA ASP A 25 4.66 -12.36 1.50
C ASP A 25 4.08 -11.95 0.14
N LEU A 26 2.75 -11.80 0.05
CA LEU A 26 2.06 -11.35 -1.15
C LEU A 26 2.53 -9.96 -1.56
N VAL A 27 2.47 -8.98 -0.66
CA VAL A 27 2.85 -7.59 -0.99
C VAL A 27 4.35 -7.48 -1.30
N MET A 28 5.18 -8.28 -0.64
CA MET A 28 6.62 -8.32 -0.94
C MET A 28 6.87 -8.87 -2.35
N ALA A 29 6.23 -9.99 -2.71
CA ALA A 29 6.34 -10.57 -4.04
C ALA A 29 5.82 -9.62 -5.15
N LEU A 30 4.74 -8.89 -4.88
CA LEU A 30 4.21 -7.88 -5.81
C LEU A 30 5.21 -6.73 -6.01
N ALA A 31 5.79 -6.18 -4.94
CA ALA A 31 6.82 -5.14 -5.06
C ALA A 31 8.05 -5.62 -5.82
N GLU A 32 8.52 -6.85 -5.55
CA GLU A 32 9.62 -7.48 -6.29
C GLU A 32 9.31 -7.64 -7.78
N ALA A 33 8.12 -8.14 -8.13
CA ALA A 33 7.71 -8.29 -9.51
C ALA A 33 7.60 -6.94 -10.24
N LYS A 34 7.12 -5.89 -9.56
CA LYS A 34 7.12 -4.52 -10.12
C LYS A 34 8.54 -4.04 -10.39
N ALA A 35 9.47 -4.30 -9.48
CA ALA A 35 10.86 -3.92 -9.68
C ALA A 35 11.47 -4.65 -10.88
N GLU A 36 11.27 -5.96 -10.99
CA GLU A 36 11.72 -6.76 -12.14
C GLU A 36 11.14 -6.25 -13.45
N ALA A 37 9.84 -5.96 -13.51
CA ALA A 37 9.20 -5.50 -14.74
C ALA A 37 9.72 -4.13 -15.19
N ILE A 38 10.05 -3.23 -14.25
CA ILE A 38 10.65 -1.93 -14.55
C ILE A 38 12.10 -2.11 -15.04
N LEU A 39 12.87 -2.99 -14.40
CA LEU A 39 14.25 -3.27 -14.76
C LEU A 39 14.37 -3.91 -16.15
N HIS A 40 13.47 -4.82 -16.50
CA HIS A 40 13.46 -5.44 -17.83
C HIS A 40 13.06 -4.48 -18.97
N ARG A 41 12.33 -3.40 -18.67
CA ARG A 41 11.86 -2.42 -19.67
C ARG A 41 12.79 -1.21 -19.86
N GLY A 42 13.74 -0.97 -18.96
CA GLY A 42 14.57 0.23 -18.97
C GLY A 42 16.01 -0.01 -19.44
N PRO A 43 16.71 1.01 -19.99
CA PRO A 43 18.16 0.94 -20.19
C PRO A 43 18.85 1.06 -18.82
N VAL A 44 18.90 -0.05 -18.07
CA VAL A 44 19.61 -0.12 -16.78
C VAL A 44 21.06 0.38 -16.90
N GLY A 45 21.66 0.22 -18.08
CA GLY A 45 23.01 0.65 -18.40
C GLY A 45 23.26 2.17 -18.40
N ASP A 46 22.22 3.01 -18.43
CA ASP A 46 22.39 4.46 -18.34
C ASP A 46 22.55 4.92 -16.88
N TYR A 47 21.83 4.31 -15.94
CA TYR A 47 21.89 4.62 -14.51
C TYR A 47 23.21 4.19 -13.85
N ILE A 48 23.86 3.15 -14.38
CA ILE A 48 25.15 2.66 -13.86
C ILE A 48 26.28 3.68 -14.11
N LYS A 49 26.14 4.52 -15.15
CA LYS A 49 27.17 5.50 -15.56
C LYS A 49 27.10 6.81 -14.78
N GLU A 50 26.04 7.04 -14.01
CA GLU A 50 25.88 8.26 -13.22
C GLU A 50 26.80 8.28 -11.98
N ALA A 51 27.24 9.49 -11.61
CA ALA A 51 28.09 9.69 -10.44
C ALA A 51 27.33 9.33 -9.15
N ASP A 52 26.08 9.76 -9.05
CA ASP A 52 25.18 9.50 -7.92
C ASP A 52 24.38 8.20 -8.12
N PRO A 53 24.09 7.45 -7.05
CA PRO A 53 23.30 6.22 -7.15
C PRO A 53 21.83 6.52 -7.44
N THR A 54 21.27 5.95 -8.50
CA THR A 54 19.83 5.95 -8.74
C THR A 54 19.16 4.84 -7.92
N LEU A 55 18.09 5.17 -7.18
CA LEU A 55 17.28 4.20 -6.45
C LEU A 55 15.95 3.96 -7.18
N LEU A 56 15.59 2.68 -7.34
CA LEU A 56 14.26 2.24 -7.73
C LEU A 56 13.47 1.86 -6.48
N ILE A 57 12.34 2.53 -6.26
CA ILE A 57 11.42 2.24 -5.17
C ILE A 57 10.15 1.67 -5.76
N THR A 58 9.73 0.52 -5.24
CA THR A 58 8.47 -0.14 -5.60
C THR A 58 7.71 -0.47 -4.33
N SER A 59 6.38 -0.42 -4.41
CA SER A 59 5.50 -0.71 -3.29
C SER A 59 4.23 -1.40 -3.76
N ASP A 60 3.59 -2.10 -2.84
CA ASP A 60 2.28 -2.68 -3.01
C ASP A 60 1.50 -2.63 -1.69
N GLN A 61 0.18 -2.62 -1.75
CA GLN A 61 -0.66 -2.60 -0.55
C GLN A 61 -1.96 -3.37 -0.77
N VAL A 62 -2.31 -4.21 0.20
CA VAL A 62 -3.55 -4.96 0.24
C VAL A 62 -4.35 -4.64 1.52
N VAL A 63 -5.67 -4.81 1.44
CA VAL A 63 -6.55 -4.77 2.61
C VAL A 63 -6.82 -6.20 3.08
N ILE A 64 -6.82 -6.42 4.39
CA ILE A 64 -7.16 -7.68 5.05
C ILE A 64 -8.39 -7.46 5.91
N TYR A 65 -9.37 -8.34 5.75
CA TYR A 65 -10.54 -8.39 6.61
C TYR A 65 -10.85 -9.84 6.94
N GLU A 66 -10.99 -10.16 8.22
CA GLU A 66 -11.23 -11.53 8.73
C GLU A 66 -10.24 -12.58 8.15
N GLY A 67 -8.97 -12.18 7.98
CA GLY A 67 -7.91 -13.03 7.43
C GLY A 67 -7.91 -13.19 5.91
N VAL A 68 -8.83 -12.52 5.20
CA VAL A 68 -8.94 -12.58 3.74
C VAL A 68 -8.47 -11.28 3.10
N VAL A 69 -7.71 -11.38 2.02
CA VAL A 69 -7.31 -10.22 1.21
C VAL A 69 -8.51 -9.71 0.41
N ARG A 70 -8.80 -8.41 0.54
CA ARG A 70 -9.81 -7.70 -0.26
C ARG A 70 -9.14 -6.83 -1.31
N GLU A 71 -9.39 -7.14 -2.58
CA GLU A 71 -8.98 -6.32 -3.71
C GLU A 71 -9.93 -5.12 -3.91
N LYS A 72 -9.80 -4.41 -5.04
CA LYS A 72 -10.77 -3.39 -5.42
C LYS A 72 -12.15 -4.04 -5.64
N PRO A 73 -13.23 -3.48 -5.10
CA PRO A 73 -14.57 -4.00 -5.35
C PRO A 73 -14.87 -4.06 -6.85
N ALA A 74 -15.45 -5.17 -7.31
CA ALA A 74 -15.88 -5.35 -8.69
C ALA A 74 -17.16 -4.57 -9.02
N ASN A 75 -17.96 -4.21 -8.01
CA ASN A 75 -19.21 -3.48 -8.16
C ASN A 75 -19.65 -2.82 -6.85
N GLU A 76 -20.68 -1.97 -6.91
CA GLU A 76 -21.28 -1.27 -5.77
C GLU A 76 -21.80 -2.20 -4.68
N LYS A 77 -22.29 -3.39 -5.03
CA LYS A 77 -22.79 -4.36 -4.06
C LYS A 77 -21.64 -4.87 -3.18
N GLU A 78 -20.53 -5.27 -3.80
CA GLU A 78 -19.34 -5.73 -3.09
C GLU A 78 -18.70 -4.59 -2.28
N ALA A 79 -18.65 -3.37 -2.82
CA ALA A 79 -18.14 -2.22 -2.07
C ALA A 79 -18.97 -1.95 -0.80
N ARG A 80 -20.30 -2.09 -0.90
CA ARG A 80 -21.20 -1.97 0.27
C ARG A 80 -20.94 -3.07 1.29
N GLU A 81 -20.84 -4.33 0.86
CA GLU A 81 -20.49 -5.46 1.72
C GLU A 81 -19.15 -5.24 2.44
N PHE A 82 -18.17 -4.65 1.75
CA PHE A 82 -16.87 -4.37 2.33
C PHE A 82 -16.95 -3.33 3.45
N ILE A 83 -17.56 -2.17 3.17
CA ILE A 83 -17.66 -1.05 4.10
C ILE A 83 -18.55 -1.43 5.30
N GLN A 84 -19.66 -2.13 5.06
CA GLN A 84 -20.52 -2.66 6.12
C GLN A 84 -19.75 -3.62 7.03
N GLY A 85 -18.90 -4.48 6.46
CA GLY A 85 -18.06 -5.38 7.26
C GLY A 85 -17.12 -4.64 8.22
N TYR A 86 -16.64 -3.45 7.87
CA TYR A 86 -15.78 -2.66 8.74
C TYR A 86 -16.54 -1.99 9.89
N SER A 87 -17.84 -1.75 9.73
CA SER A 87 -18.68 -1.03 10.70
C SER A 87 -18.66 -1.69 12.08
N GLY A 88 -18.27 -0.94 13.11
CA GLY A 88 -18.14 -1.43 14.49
C GLY A 88 -17.02 -2.46 14.72
N GLY A 89 -16.27 -2.81 13.67
CA GLY A 89 -15.20 -3.80 13.69
C GLY A 89 -13.84 -3.19 13.41
N HIS A 90 -13.01 -3.97 12.70
CA HIS A 90 -11.69 -3.53 12.26
C HIS A 90 -11.35 -4.10 10.89
N ALA A 91 -10.45 -3.40 10.20
CA ALA A 91 -9.77 -3.88 9.01
C ALA A 91 -8.27 -3.74 9.22
N ALA A 92 -7.45 -4.43 8.42
CA ALA A 92 -6.03 -4.19 8.37
C ALA A 92 -5.58 -3.84 6.95
N THR A 93 -4.52 -3.06 6.84
CA THR A 93 -3.75 -2.93 5.59
C THR A 93 -2.39 -3.55 5.81
N VAL A 94 -1.85 -4.18 4.78
CA VAL A 94 -0.46 -4.60 4.71
C VAL A 94 0.14 -3.98 3.48
N GLY A 95 1.23 -3.25 3.64
CA GLY A 95 1.94 -2.58 2.55
C GLY A 95 3.42 -2.91 2.55
N SER A 96 4.01 -3.11 1.37
CA SER A 96 5.43 -3.36 1.18
C SER A 96 6.13 -2.15 0.57
N VAL A 97 7.43 -2.04 0.85
CA VAL A 97 8.36 -1.16 0.16
C VAL A 97 9.62 -1.95 -0.16
N LEU A 98 10.05 -1.89 -1.40
CA LEU A 98 11.31 -2.45 -1.88
C LEU A 98 12.14 -1.32 -2.50
N VAL A 99 13.34 -1.13 -1.97
CA VAL A 99 14.35 -0.20 -2.49
C VAL A 99 15.45 -1.00 -3.17
N THR A 100 15.74 -0.66 -4.43
CA THR A 100 16.81 -1.24 -5.24
C THR A 100 17.79 -0.16 -5.64
N ASN A 101 19.06 -0.31 -5.27
CA ASN A 101 20.15 0.52 -5.77
C ASN A 101 20.56 0.03 -7.16
N LEU A 102 20.29 0.83 -8.20
CA LEU A 102 20.53 0.44 -9.59
C LEU A 102 22.01 0.37 -9.95
N LYS A 103 22.87 1.02 -9.17
CA LYS A 103 24.32 1.05 -9.38
C LYS A 103 25.02 -0.17 -8.78
N THR A 104 24.63 -0.58 -7.57
CA THR A 104 25.26 -1.69 -6.86
C THR A 104 24.51 -3.02 -7.02
N GLY A 105 23.25 -2.96 -7.42
CA GLY A 105 22.33 -4.11 -7.40
C GLY A 105 21.82 -4.47 -6.01
N PHE A 106 22.20 -3.70 -4.96
CA PHE A 106 21.71 -3.94 -3.60
C PHE A 106 20.19 -3.75 -3.53
N ARG A 107 19.52 -4.67 -2.83
CA ARG A 107 18.07 -4.65 -2.64
C ARG A 107 17.72 -4.85 -1.18
N LYS A 108 16.79 -4.04 -0.69
CA LYS A 108 16.23 -4.20 0.63
C LYS A 108 14.75 -3.83 0.59
N GLY A 109 13.92 -4.73 1.09
CA GLY A 109 12.50 -4.47 1.27
C GLY A 109 12.02 -4.86 2.65
N ALA A 110 10.87 -4.31 3.00
CA ALA A 110 10.16 -4.55 4.24
C ALA A 110 8.68 -4.23 4.06
N TRP A 111 7.87 -4.68 4.99
CA TRP A 111 6.44 -4.41 5.02
C TRP A 111 6.02 -3.76 6.33
N ASP A 112 4.88 -3.08 6.30
CA ASP A 112 4.18 -2.53 7.45
C ASP A 112 2.74 -3.02 7.46
N ARG A 113 2.20 -3.25 8.66
CA ARG A 113 0.82 -3.66 8.87
C ARG A 113 0.13 -2.64 9.75
N VAL A 114 -1.05 -2.20 9.33
CA VAL A 114 -1.84 -1.22 10.07
C VAL A 114 -3.22 -1.78 10.33
N GLU A 115 -3.63 -1.83 11.59
CA GLU A 115 -5.00 -2.13 11.99
C GLU A 115 -5.78 -0.84 12.17
N ILE A 116 -7.00 -0.82 11.63
CA ILE A 116 -7.91 0.31 11.65
C ILE A 116 -9.20 -0.15 12.30
N TYR A 117 -9.54 0.48 13.41
CA TYR A 117 -10.75 0.21 14.18
C TYR A 117 -11.79 1.27 13.87
N PHE A 118 -13.04 0.84 13.69
CA PHE A 118 -14.14 1.72 13.34
C PHE A 118 -15.18 1.78 14.46
N HIS A 119 -15.83 2.93 14.58
CA HIS A 119 -17.16 3.03 15.18
C HIS A 119 -18.20 2.41 14.24
N GLU A 120 -19.45 2.29 14.70
CA GLU A 120 -20.54 1.95 13.79
C GLU A 120 -20.68 3.05 12.73
N ILE A 121 -20.60 2.64 11.47
CA ILE A 121 -20.78 3.47 10.28
C ILE A 121 -22.26 3.35 9.88
N PRO A 122 -23.04 4.45 9.89
CA PRO A 122 -24.44 4.43 9.48
C PRO A 122 -24.61 4.06 8.01
N ASP A 123 -25.67 3.31 7.67
CA ASP A 123 -25.96 2.93 6.29
C ASP A 123 -26.05 4.14 5.34
N GLU A 124 -26.58 5.26 5.81
CA GLU A 124 -26.64 6.50 5.01
C GLU A 124 -25.26 7.04 4.58
N ILE A 125 -24.22 6.77 5.37
CA ILE A 125 -22.84 7.14 5.04
C ILE A 125 -22.28 6.17 4.01
N ILE A 126 -22.58 4.88 4.16
CA ILE A 126 -22.17 3.84 3.23
C ILE A 126 -22.77 4.12 1.85
N GLU A 127 -24.07 4.39 1.75
CA GLU A 127 -24.71 4.69 0.46
C GLU A 127 -24.09 5.93 -0.20
N LYS A 128 -23.82 7.00 0.55
CA LYS A 128 -23.15 8.20 0.00
C LYS A 128 -21.77 7.90 -0.57
N LEU A 129 -20.99 7.04 0.09
CA LEU A 129 -19.66 6.63 -0.39
C LEU A 129 -19.74 5.80 -1.67
N ILE A 130 -20.77 4.96 -1.78
CA ILE A 130 -21.03 4.13 -2.96
C ILE A 130 -21.50 5.00 -4.13
N GLU A 131 -22.43 5.93 -3.88
CA GLU A 131 -22.90 6.92 -4.86
C GLU A 131 -21.78 7.80 -5.39
N GLU A 132 -20.81 8.17 -4.55
CA GLU A 132 -19.63 8.92 -4.96
C GLU A 132 -18.69 8.09 -5.87
N GLY A 133 -18.70 6.77 -5.72
CA GLY A 133 -17.95 5.83 -6.55
C GLY A 133 -16.45 5.71 -6.21
N THR A 134 -15.89 6.62 -5.41
CA THR A 134 -14.45 6.62 -5.04
C THR A 134 -14.01 5.27 -4.42
N VAL A 135 -14.89 4.62 -3.66
CA VAL A 135 -14.63 3.32 -3.01
C VAL A 135 -14.45 2.15 -3.99
N LEU A 136 -14.92 2.26 -5.23
CA LEU A 136 -14.74 1.23 -6.26
C LEU A 136 -13.30 1.18 -6.79
N HIS A 137 -12.54 2.25 -6.58
CA HIS A 137 -11.18 2.39 -7.12
C HIS A 137 -10.08 2.10 -6.10
N VAL A 138 -10.46 1.77 -4.86
CA VAL A 138 -9.53 1.56 -3.74
C VAL A 138 -9.64 0.12 -3.24
N ALA A 139 -8.51 -0.49 -2.90
CA ALA A 139 -8.47 -1.84 -2.34
C ALA A 139 -9.35 -1.91 -1.08
N GLY A 140 -10.18 -2.94 -0.99
CA GLY A 140 -11.14 -3.14 0.09
C GLY A 140 -12.19 -2.04 0.24
N GLY A 141 -12.31 -1.07 -0.68
CA GLY A 141 -13.17 0.11 -0.50
C GLY A 141 -12.80 0.96 0.72
N LEU A 142 -11.56 0.83 1.21
CA LEU A 142 -11.12 1.37 2.49
C LEU A 142 -10.49 2.75 2.31
N ILE A 143 -11.21 3.82 2.67
CA ILE A 143 -10.72 5.21 2.55
C ILE A 143 -10.85 5.93 3.88
N ILE A 144 -9.85 5.77 4.76
CA ILE A 144 -9.91 6.31 6.13
C ILE A 144 -9.83 7.84 6.21
N GLU A 145 -9.31 8.49 5.16
CA GLU A 145 -9.19 9.95 5.10
C GLU A 145 -10.45 10.63 4.56
N HIS A 146 -11.38 9.85 3.99
CA HIS A 146 -12.58 10.40 3.40
C HIS A 146 -13.37 11.18 4.45
N PRO A 147 -13.83 12.41 4.19
CA PRO A 147 -14.54 13.22 5.18
C PRO A 147 -15.74 12.52 5.81
N LEU A 148 -16.40 11.63 5.06
CA LEU A 148 -17.53 10.84 5.56
C LEU A 148 -17.11 9.65 6.43
N ILE A 149 -15.92 9.06 6.22
CA ILE A 149 -15.44 7.90 7.01
C ILE A 149 -14.62 8.35 8.22
N LYS A 150 -13.84 9.43 8.08
CA LYS A 150 -12.93 9.93 9.10
C LYS A 150 -13.56 10.07 10.50
N PRO A 151 -14.81 10.55 10.68
CA PRO A 151 -15.45 10.60 11.99
C PRO A 151 -15.70 9.23 12.64
N TYR A 152 -15.73 8.17 11.84
CA TYR A 152 -15.97 6.80 12.28
C TYR A 152 -14.68 6.00 12.46
N VAL A 153 -13.51 6.58 12.16
CA VAL A 153 -12.22 5.94 12.47
C VAL A 153 -11.96 6.14 13.96
N LYS A 154 -12.06 5.04 14.72
CA LYS A 154 -11.85 5.02 16.18
C LYS A 154 -10.38 5.05 16.54
N GLN A 155 -9.57 4.21 15.88
CA GLN A 155 -8.15 4.07 16.17
C GLN A 155 -7.40 3.51 14.97
N VAL A 156 -6.15 3.95 14.79
CA VAL A 156 -5.20 3.39 13.82
C VAL A 156 -3.97 2.91 14.59
N VAL A 157 -3.63 1.63 14.44
CA VAL A 157 -2.53 0.97 15.14
C VAL A 157 -1.58 0.36 14.10
N SER A 158 -0.35 0.85 14.01
CA SER A 158 0.67 0.24 13.16
C SER A 158 1.49 -0.77 13.95
N LEU A 159 1.64 -1.95 13.36
CA LEU A 159 2.49 -3.05 13.80
C LEU A 159 3.76 -3.02 12.96
N ILE A 160 4.64 -2.03 13.22
CA ILE A 160 5.95 -2.03 12.56
C ILE A 160 6.82 -3.08 13.25
N ILE A 161 7.02 -4.23 12.61
CA ILE A 161 7.86 -5.31 13.16
C ILE A 161 9.36 -4.93 13.22
N SER A 162 9.76 -3.86 12.53
CA SER A 162 11.18 -3.47 12.36
C SER A 162 11.64 -2.22 13.12
N VAL A 163 10.79 -1.58 13.92
CA VAL A 163 11.17 -0.46 14.80
C VAL A 163 10.44 -0.58 16.12
N ASN A 164 11.16 -0.50 17.23
CA ASN A 164 10.66 -0.55 18.61
C ASN A 164 9.79 0.67 19.00
N HIS A 165 8.86 1.11 18.14
CA HIS A 165 7.98 2.24 18.41
C HIS A 165 6.58 1.98 17.83
N MET A 166 5.62 1.72 18.71
CA MET A 166 4.21 1.56 18.38
C MET A 166 3.50 2.92 18.40
N VAL A 167 3.55 3.66 17.30
CA VAL A 167 2.57 4.72 16.99
C VAL A 167 2.35 4.67 15.48
N GLY A 168 1.18 4.20 15.05
CA GLY A 168 0.82 4.20 13.63
C GLY A 168 0.60 5.60 13.11
N THR A 169 1.28 5.94 12.01
CA THR A 169 1.03 7.18 11.27
C THR A 169 0.06 6.89 10.12
N THR A 170 -0.80 7.85 9.80
CA THR A 170 -1.80 7.73 8.72
C THR A 170 -1.16 7.46 7.36
N ASP A 171 0.11 7.85 7.19
CA ASP A 171 0.90 7.64 5.98
C ASP A 171 1.01 6.16 5.58
N SER A 172 1.04 5.22 6.52
CA SER A 172 1.13 3.79 6.22
C SER A 172 -0.15 3.22 5.60
N VAL A 173 -1.29 3.90 5.75
CA VAL A 173 -2.56 3.49 5.12
C VAL A 173 -2.65 4.01 3.69
N MET A 174 -1.87 5.04 3.35
CA MET A 174 -1.91 5.72 2.05
C MET A 174 -1.05 5.05 0.96
N GLY A 175 -0.56 3.83 1.17
CA GLY A 175 0.17 3.06 0.14
C GLY A 175 1.69 3.23 0.13
N LEU A 176 2.26 4.16 0.92
CA LEU A 176 3.71 4.25 1.09
C LEU A 176 4.10 4.67 2.52
N PRO A 177 4.56 3.73 3.38
CA PRO A 177 5.00 4.05 4.73
C PRO A 177 6.28 4.89 4.71
N LYS A 178 6.17 6.21 4.92
CA LYS A 178 7.29 7.17 4.78
C LYS A 178 8.48 6.85 5.67
N ALA A 179 8.23 6.54 6.95
CA ALA A 179 9.30 6.20 7.90
C ALA A 179 10.06 4.93 7.48
N LEU A 180 9.33 3.90 7.03
CA LEU A 180 9.91 2.67 6.51
C LEU A 180 10.73 2.96 5.24
N THR A 181 10.15 3.72 4.32
CA THR A 181 10.80 4.10 3.05
C THR A 181 12.10 4.87 3.30
N GLN A 182 12.09 5.85 4.20
CA GLN A 182 13.28 6.62 4.56
C GLN A 182 14.38 5.76 5.19
N LYS A 183 14.01 4.77 6.03
CA LYS A 183 14.96 3.81 6.59
C LYS A 183 15.59 2.96 5.48
N LEU A 184 14.78 2.39 4.59
CA LEU A 184 15.26 1.55 3.48
C LEU A 184 16.15 2.33 2.51
N ILE A 185 15.83 3.60 2.22
CA ILE A 185 16.68 4.46 1.40
C ILE A 185 18.06 4.63 2.04
N LYS A 186 18.13 4.91 3.35
CA LYS A 186 19.41 5.07 4.07
C LYS A 186 20.24 3.79 4.09
N GLU A 187 19.60 2.63 4.13
CA GLU A 187 20.28 1.33 4.09
C GLU A 187 20.76 0.95 2.68
N ALA A 188 20.16 1.52 1.63
CA ALA A 188 20.46 1.20 0.23
C ALA A 188 21.42 2.17 -0.46
N LEU A 189 21.69 3.33 0.14
CA LEU A 189 22.72 4.29 -0.28
C LEU A 189 24.09 3.86 0.25
#